data_AF-A0A9D8WXC8-F1
#
_entry.id   AF-A0A9D8WXC8-F1
#
_cell.length_a   1.000
_cell.length_b   1.000
_cell.length_c   1.000
_cell.angle_alpha   90.00
_cell.angle_beta   90.00
_cell.angle_gamma   90.00
#
_symmetry.space_group_name_H-M   'P 1'
#
loop_
_entity.id
_entity.type
_entity.pdbx_description
1 polymer ?
#
loop_
_entity_poly.entity_id
_entity_poly.type
_entity_poly.pdbx_seq_one_letter_code
_entity_poly.pdbx_strand_id
1 'polypeptide(L)'
;MAKKQLPPQKRKEILIYFYQHGWKDTVAQYGVGKSTLYNWNNALKLRGEQGLTPLSRRPRKLAKKRINAQVYLFIWRYYQSKPQAPFSAAVRYLKAKGAGEWSVMTVWRAVKRPQLVFSLSDFALNVPFVWIKPD
;
A
#
# COMPACT_ATOMS: atom_id res chain seq x y z
N MET A 1 4.39 -12.01 -13.27
CA MET A 1 3.94 -12.26 -11.87
C MET A 1 5.12 -12.10 -10.92
N ALA A 2 4.98 -11.40 -9.80
CA ALA A 2 6.07 -11.24 -8.85
C ALA A 2 6.36 -12.58 -8.15
N LYS A 3 7.59 -13.12 -8.27
CA LYS A 3 7.97 -14.35 -7.56
C LYS A 3 7.77 -14.16 -6.04
N LYS A 4 6.97 -15.05 -5.45
CA LYS A 4 6.69 -15.09 -4.01
C LYS A 4 7.99 -15.35 -3.26
N GLN A 5 8.27 -14.57 -2.22
CA GLN A 5 9.46 -14.81 -1.39
C GLN A 5 9.24 -16.07 -0.55
N LEU A 6 10.26 -16.93 -0.50
CA LEU A 6 10.22 -18.14 0.34
C LEU A 6 10.14 -17.75 1.83
N PRO A 7 9.34 -18.47 2.64
CA PRO A 7 9.23 -18.21 4.07
C PRO A 7 10.55 -18.53 4.79
N PRO A 8 10.77 -17.96 6.00
CA PRO A 8 12.02 -18.15 6.75
C PRO A 8 12.36 -19.62 7.00
N GLN A 9 11.35 -20.43 7.36
CA GLN A 9 11.52 -21.85 7.63
C GLN A 9 12.09 -22.60 6.43
N LYS A 10 11.55 -22.33 5.23
CA LYS A 10 12.03 -22.96 4.00
C LYS A 10 13.45 -22.51 3.65
N ARG A 11 13.80 -21.25 3.90
CA ARG A 11 15.18 -20.77 3.69
C ARG A 11 16.16 -21.46 4.63
N LYS A 12 15.75 -21.74 5.88
CA LYS A 12 16.55 -22.49 6.85
C LYS A 12 16.78 -23.93 6.39
N GLU A 13 15.71 -24.64 5.96
CA GLU A 13 15.83 -25.99 5.39
C GLU A 13 16.79 -26.04 4.21
N ILE A 14 16.69 -25.08 3.30
CA ILE A 14 17.57 -24.98 2.12
C ILE A 14 19.02 -24.72 2.53
N LEU A 15 19.25 -23.90 3.57
CA LEU A 15 20.60 -23.67 4.09
C LEU A 15 21.19 -24.91 4.77
N ILE A 16 20.38 -25.71 5.46
CA ILE A 16 20.83 -26.99 6.03
C ILE A 16 21.32 -27.91 4.91
N TYR A 17 20.53 -28.07 3.84
CA TYR A 17 20.93 -28.85 2.68
C TYR A 17 22.19 -28.28 2.01
N PHE A 18 22.29 -26.95 1.92
CA PHE A 18 23.48 -26.27 1.40
C PHE A 18 24.75 -26.56 2.19
N TYR A 19 24.69 -26.64 3.52
CA TYR A 19 25.85 -27.00 4.32
C TYR A 19 26.26 -28.48 4.15
N GLN A 20 25.32 -29.36 3.80
CA GLN A 20 25.57 -30.79 3.64
C GLN A 20 26.07 -31.15 2.23
N HIS A 21 25.51 -30.53 1.18
CA HIS A 21 25.72 -30.93 -0.22
C HIS A 21 26.39 -29.83 -1.08
N GLY A 22 26.59 -28.64 -0.52
CA GLY A 22 27.16 -27.51 -1.23
C GLY A 22 26.19 -26.85 -2.22
N TRP A 23 26.68 -25.80 -2.90
CA TRP A 23 25.81 -24.90 -3.66
C TRP A 23 25.26 -25.51 -4.96
N LYS A 24 26.02 -26.36 -5.66
CA LYS A 24 25.60 -26.91 -6.97
C LYS A 24 24.35 -27.77 -6.82
N ASP A 25 24.39 -28.71 -5.87
CA ASP A 25 23.29 -29.63 -5.61
C ASP A 25 22.07 -28.90 -5.04
N THR A 26 22.29 -27.89 -4.20
CA THR A 26 21.20 -27.06 -3.65
C THR A 26 20.47 -26.28 -4.74
N VAL A 27 21.21 -25.72 -5.71
CA VAL A 27 20.63 -25.00 -6.85
C VAL A 27 19.79 -25.95 -7.70
N ALA A 28 20.31 -27.16 -7.97
CA ALA A 28 19.60 -28.18 -8.74
C ALA A 28 18.32 -28.65 -8.03
N GLN A 29 18.39 -28.92 -6.72
CA GLN A 29 17.28 -29.46 -5.94
C GLN A 29 16.16 -28.44 -5.66
N TYR A 30 16.52 -27.19 -5.33
CA TYR A 30 15.56 -26.19 -4.86
C TYR A 30 15.32 -25.04 -5.85
N GLY A 31 16.05 -24.98 -6.97
CA GLY A 31 15.93 -23.91 -7.96
C GLY A 31 16.30 -22.52 -7.43
N VAL A 32 17.05 -22.45 -6.32
CA VAL A 32 17.49 -21.19 -5.71
C VAL A 32 18.85 -20.82 -6.28
N GLY A 33 19.02 -19.58 -6.76
CA GLY A 33 20.28 -19.13 -7.34
C GLY A 33 21.43 -19.08 -6.33
N LYS A 34 22.66 -19.36 -6.78
CA LYS A 34 23.89 -19.34 -5.97
C LYS A 34 24.01 -18.09 -5.11
N SER A 35 23.85 -16.91 -5.71
CA SER A 35 23.93 -15.62 -4.98
C SER A 35 22.91 -15.50 -3.85
N THR A 36 21.72 -16.08 -4.02
CA THR A 36 20.68 -16.07 -3.00
C THR A 36 21.07 -16.92 -1.80
N LEU A 37 21.68 -18.09 -2.02
CA LEU A 37 22.19 -18.95 -0.95
C LEU A 37 23.26 -18.25 -0.11
N TYR A 38 24.25 -17.63 -0.77
CA TYR A 38 25.30 -16.87 -0.06
C TYR A 38 24.73 -15.65 0.67
N ASN A 39 23.78 -14.94 0.08
CA ASN A 39 23.10 -13.82 0.75
C ASN A 39 22.37 -14.28 2.02
N TRP A 40 21.67 -15.43 1.97
CA TRP A 40 21.01 -15.98 3.16
C TRP A 40 22.01 -16.47 4.20
N ASN A 41 23.09 -17.14 3.79
CA ASN A 41 24.17 -17.57 4.69
C ASN A 41 24.81 -16.37 5.41
N ASN A 42 25.13 -15.30 4.67
CA ASN A 42 25.68 -14.09 5.26
C ASN A 42 24.67 -13.40 6.19
N ALA A 43 23.39 -13.34 5.80
CA ALA A 43 22.35 -12.79 6.66
C ALA A 43 22.15 -13.58 7.96
N LEU A 44 22.23 -14.92 7.89
CA LEU A 44 22.19 -15.81 9.05
C LEU A 44 23.38 -15.57 9.99
N LYS A 45 24.59 -15.43 9.46
CA LYS A 45 25.78 -15.12 10.25
C LYS A 45 25.71 -13.74 10.92
N LEU A 46 25.18 -12.74 10.22
CA LEU A 46 25.13 -11.36 10.73
C LEU A 46 23.99 -11.10 11.72
N ARG A 47 22.83 -11.72 11.51
CA ARG A 47 21.57 -11.40 12.23
C ARG A 47 20.87 -12.61 12.84
N GLY A 48 21.50 -13.78 12.84
CA GLY A 48 20.88 -15.02 13.25
C GLY A 48 19.66 -15.37 12.39
N GLU A 49 18.71 -16.11 12.97
CA GLU A 49 17.50 -16.54 12.25
C GLU A 49 16.64 -15.38 11.72
N GLN A 50 16.70 -14.22 12.38
CA GLN A 50 16.03 -13.00 11.91
C GLN A 50 16.54 -12.58 10.53
N GLY A 51 17.80 -12.85 10.20
CA GLY A 51 18.37 -12.58 8.88
C GLY A 51 17.71 -13.35 7.73
N LEU A 52 17.04 -14.46 8.02
CA LEU A 52 16.31 -15.25 7.02
C LEU A 52 14.91 -14.70 6.74
N THR A 53 14.42 -13.76 7.55
CA THR A 53 13.09 -13.19 7.32
C THR A 53 13.03 -12.37 6.02
N PRO A 54 12.04 -12.62 5.14
CA PRO A 54 11.80 -11.81 3.95
C PRO A 54 11.61 -10.34 4.32
N LEU A 55 12.43 -9.45 3.79
CA LEU A 55 12.19 -8.02 3.92
C LEU A 55 11.02 -7.59 3.02
N SER A 56 10.23 -6.63 3.54
CA SER A 56 9.20 -5.98 2.76
C SER A 56 9.82 -5.27 1.55
N ARG A 57 9.24 -5.48 0.37
CA ARG A 57 9.59 -4.73 -0.84
C ARG A 57 8.98 -3.32 -0.84
N ARG A 58 8.11 -3.01 0.13
CA ARG A 58 7.48 -1.71 0.25
C ARG A 58 8.54 -0.69 0.69
N PRO A 59 8.62 0.49 0.04
CA PRO A 59 9.49 1.57 0.47
C PRO A 59 9.24 1.96 1.94
N ARG A 60 10.32 2.27 2.68
CA ARG A 60 10.24 2.66 4.09
C ARG A 60 9.39 3.93 4.30
N LYS A 61 9.56 4.91 3.42
CA LYS A 61 8.79 6.16 3.42
C LYS A 61 7.89 6.16 2.20
N LEU A 62 6.57 6.10 2.42
CA LEU A 62 5.57 6.33 1.39
C LEU A 62 4.76 7.56 1.80
N ALA A 63 4.57 8.50 0.87
CA ALA A 63 3.78 9.69 1.11
C ALA A 63 2.35 9.31 1.52
N LYS A 64 1.91 9.76 2.69
CA LYS A 64 0.55 9.55 3.18
C LYS A 64 -0.33 10.70 2.69
N LYS A 65 -0.73 10.67 1.41
CA LYS A 65 -1.67 11.67 0.87
C LYS A 65 -3.09 11.34 1.32
N ARG A 66 -3.67 12.17 2.20
CA ARG A 66 -5.06 12.06 2.64
C ARG A 66 -5.89 13.15 1.96
N ILE A 67 -7.11 12.79 1.57
CA ILE A 67 -8.09 13.77 1.07
C ILE A 67 -8.53 14.63 2.25
N ASN A 68 -8.40 15.95 2.12
CA ASN A 68 -8.86 16.91 3.13
C ASN A 68 -10.36 17.23 2.94
N ALA A 69 -10.98 17.86 3.94
CA ALA A 69 -12.40 18.21 3.90
C ALA A 69 -12.77 19.07 2.69
N GLN A 70 -11.91 20.02 2.31
CA GLN A 70 -12.12 20.90 1.16
C GLN A 70 -12.22 20.15 -0.18
N VAL A 71 -11.34 19.17 -0.41
CA VAL A 71 -11.39 18.34 -1.62
C VAL A 71 -12.66 17.52 -1.65
N TYR A 72 -13.10 16.97 -0.50
CA TYR A 72 -14.38 16.28 -0.45
C TYR A 72 -15.55 17.20 -0.78
N LEU A 73 -15.57 18.44 -0.25
CA LEU A 73 -16.60 19.42 -0.57
C LEU A 73 -16.65 19.72 -2.07
N PHE A 74 -15.48 19.89 -2.70
CA PHE A 74 -15.42 20.11 -4.15
C PHE A 74 -15.92 18.91 -4.94
N ILE A 75 -15.58 17.69 -4.55
CA ILE A 75 -16.10 16.46 -5.18
C ILE A 75 -17.61 16.40 -5.04
N TRP A 76 -18.13 16.64 -3.83
CA TRP A 76 -19.56 16.60 -3.54
C TRP A 76 -20.34 17.63 -4.35
N ARG A 77 -19.94 18.91 -4.30
CA ARG A 77 -20.58 19.99 -5.10
C ARG A 77 -20.54 19.70 -6.59
N TYR A 78 -19.44 19.13 -7.10
CA TYR A 78 -19.32 18.75 -8.50
C TYR A 78 -20.37 17.71 -8.89
N TYR A 79 -20.49 16.62 -8.13
CA TYR A 79 -21.45 15.55 -8.43
C TYR A 79 -22.91 15.91 -8.11
N GLN A 80 -23.17 16.87 -7.22
CA GLN A 80 -24.51 17.45 -7.10
C GLN A 80 -24.95 18.12 -8.40
N SER A 81 -24.06 18.90 -9.03
CA SER A 81 -24.36 19.56 -10.31
C SER A 81 -24.33 18.62 -11.52
N LYS A 82 -23.53 17.55 -11.45
CA LYS A 82 -23.31 16.62 -12.57
C LYS A 82 -23.23 15.16 -12.07
N PRO A 83 -24.38 14.54 -11.74
CA PRO A 83 -24.39 13.21 -11.11
C PRO A 83 -23.76 12.09 -11.95
N GLN A 84 -23.87 12.17 -13.27
CA GLN A 84 -23.38 11.14 -14.20
C GLN A 84 -22.00 11.45 -14.81
N ALA A 85 -21.33 12.52 -14.34
CA ALA A 85 -20.02 12.87 -14.88
C ALA A 85 -18.99 11.77 -14.60
N PRO A 86 -18.04 11.52 -15.52
CA PRO A 86 -16.98 10.56 -15.27
C PRO A 86 -15.99 11.09 -14.22
N PHE A 87 -15.40 10.19 -13.44
CA PHE A 87 -14.40 10.55 -12.41
C PHE A 87 -13.19 11.31 -12.95
N SER A 88 -12.81 11.10 -14.22
CA SER A 88 -11.76 11.86 -14.88
C SER A 88 -12.11 13.35 -15.04
N ALA A 89 -13.38 13.68 -15.24
CA ALA A 89 -13.85 15.06 -15.28
C ALA A 89 -13.81 15.73 -13.90
N ALA A 90 -14.15 14.99 -12.85
CA ALA A 90 -13.99 15.46 -11.46
C ALA A 90 -12.50 15.72 -11.10
N VAL A 91 -11.57 14.86 -11.55
CA VAL A 91 -10.13 15.09 -11.36
C VAL A 91 -9.68 16.39 -12.05
N ARG A 92 -10.11 16.62 -13.30
CA ARG A 92 -9.81 17.88 -14.02
C ARG A 92 -10.39 19.10 -13.30
N TYR A 93 -11.61 18.99 -12.77
CA TYR A 93 -12.24 20.03 -11.98
C TYR A 93 -11.44 20.36 -10.70
N LEU A 94 -11.00 19.34 -9.96
CA LEU A 94 -10.18 19.54 -8.75
C LEU A 94 -8.85 20.23 -9.06
N LYS A 95 -8.20 19.85 -10.16
CA LYS A 95 -6.96 20.51 -10.63
C LYS A 95 -7.22 21.98 -10.98
N ALA A 96 -8.30 22.27 -11.71
CA ALA A 96 -8.68 23.65 -12.07
C ALA A 96 -9.04 24.51 -10.85
N LYS A 97 -9.53 23.90 -9.76
CA LYS A 97 -9.82 24.58 -8.48
C LYS A 97 -8.61 24.66 -7.53
N GLY A 98 -7.42 24.25 -7.97
CA GLY A 98 -6.21 24.29 -7.15
C GLY A 98 -6.19 23.27 -6.00
N ALA A 99 -7.08 22.28 -6.01
CA ALA A 99 -7.22 21.29 -4.93
C ALA A 99 -6.18 20.15 -5.00
N GLY A 100 -5.17 20.30 -5.87
CA GLY A 100 -4.10 19.34 -6.13
C GLY A 100 -4.46 18.24 -7.13
N GLU A 101 -3.45 17.48 -7.54
CA GLU A 101 -3.61 16.39 -8.50
C GLU A 101 -3.99 15.08 -7.81
N TRP A 102 -5.15 14.52 -8.18
CA TRP A 102 -5.70 13.30 -7.58
C TRP A 102 -5.87 12.22 -8.65
N SER A 103 -5.66 10.95 -8.28
CA SER A 103 -5.97 9.86 -9.18
C SER A 103 -7.47 9.61 -9.26
N VAL A 104 -7.93 9.14 -10.41
CA VAL A 104 -9.34 8.72 -10.63
C VAL A 104 -9.81 7.76 -9.55
N MET A 105 -8.99 6.78 -9.17
CA MET A 105 -9.31 5.83 -8.10
C MET A 105 -9.47 6.49 -6.73
N THR A 106 -8.71 7.55 -6.46
CA THR A 106 -8.83 8.29 -5.19
C THR A 106 -10.16 9.03 -5.15
N VAL A 107 -10.56 9.66 -6.26
CA VAL A 107 -11.86 10.34 -6.38
C VAL A 107 -13.01 9.34 -6.31
N TRP A 108 -12.93 8.20 -7.02
CA TRP A 108 -13.94 7.14 -6.94
C TRP A 108 -14.13 6.63 -5.50
N ARG A 109 -13.02 6.36 -4.79
CA ARG A 109 -13.07 5.96 -3.37
C ARG A 109 -13.69 7.04 -2.49
N ALA A 110 -13.43 8.31 -2.80
CA ALA A 110 -14.06 9.41 -2.09
C ALA A 110 -15.58 9.38 -2.29
N VAL A 111 -16.04 9.33 -3.55
CA VAL A 111 -17.47 9.32 -3.90
C VAL A 111 -18.22 8.11 -3.34
N LYS A 112 -17.59 6.92 -3.33
CA LYS A 112 -18.22 5.68 -2.85
C LYS A 112 -18.18 5.49 -1.33
N ARG A 113 -17.62 6.42 -0.56
CA ARG A 113 -17.66 6.33 0.91
C ARG A 113 -19.07 6.67 1.41
N PRO A 114 -19.74 5.76 2.16
CA PRO A 114 -21.12 5.96 2.60
C PRO A 114 -21.30 7.12 3.60
N GLN A 115 -20.23 7.61 4.23
CA GLN A 115 -20.27 8.66 5.25
C GLN A 115 -20.11 10.12 4.75
N LEU A 116 -20.40 10.43 3.48
CA LEU A 116 -20.41 11.81 2.97
C LEU A 116 -21.82 12.43 3.04
N VAL A 117 -22.46 12.37 4.21
CA VAL A 117 -23.55 13.29 4.53
C VAL A 117 -22.90 14.53 5.11
N PHE A 118 -22.60 15.48 4.24
CA PHE A 118 -22.12 16.79 4.65
C PHE A 118 -23.31 17.64 5.08
N SER A 119 -23.42 17.96 6.37
CA SER A 119 -24.24 19.09 6.78
C SER A 119 -23.43 20.38 6.56
N LEU A 120 -24.09 21.48 6.19
CA LEU A 120 -23.42 22.78 6.04
C LEU A 120 -22.77 23.24 7.36
N SER A 121 -23.23 22.73 8.51
CA SER A 121 -22.65 22.94 9.84
C SER A 121 -21.29 22.25 10.05
N ASP A 122 -20.98 21.16 9.34
CA ASP A 122 -19.70 20.43 9.48
C ASP A 122 -18.51 21.20 8.89
N PHE A 123 -18.77 22.23 8.07
CA PHE A 123 -17.73 23.07 7.45
C PHE A 123 -17.49 24.37 8.20
N ALA A 124 -18.41 24.78 9.08
CA ALA A 124 -18.34 26.05 9.81
C ALA A 124 -17.51 25.95 11.09
N LEU A 125 -17.21 24.74 11.58
CA LEU A 125 -16.50 24.55 12.82
C LEU A 125 -15.33 23.58 12.63
N ASN A 126 -14.17 24.01 13.11
CA ASN A 126 -12.97 23.19 13.29
C ASN A 126 -13.21 22.18 14.43
N VAL A 127 -14.21 21.30 14.31
CA VAL A 127 -14.58 20.33 15.36
C VAL A 127 -13.84 19.02 15.12
N PRO A 128 -13.25 18.41 16.15
CA PRO A 128 -12.68 17.08 16.03
C PRO A 128 -13.78 16.07 15.66
N PHE A 129 -13.41 15.18 14.76
CA PHE A 129 -14.21 14.05 14.28
C PHE A 129 -14.71 13.19 15.47
N VAL A 130 -15.99 13.28 15.82
CA VAL A 130 -16.62 12.40 16.82
C VAL A 130 -17.45 11.33 16.10
N TRP A 131 -17.12 10.07 16.38
CA TRP A 131 -17.91 8.91 15.97
C TRP A 131 -19.13 8.78 16.88
N ILE A 132 -20.33 8.73 16.30
CA ILE A 132 -21.51 8.18 16.98
C ILE A 132 -21.86 6.89 16.24
N LYS A 133 -21.79 5.76 16.95
CA LYS A 133 -22.27 4.47 16.43
C LYS A 133 -23.80 4.49 16.40
N PRO A 134 -24.45 3.92 15.39
CA PRO A 134 -25.88 3.69 15.44
C PRO A 134 -26.16 2.54 16.41
N ASP A 135 -27.20 2.71 17.22
CA ASP A 135 -27.85 1.65 18.00
C ASP A 135 -28.57 0.65 17.08
#